data_AF-A0A842LLY5-F1
#
_entry.id   AF-A0A842LLY5-F1
#
_cell.length_a   1.000
_cell.length_b   1.000
_cell.length_c   1.000
_cell.angle_alpha   90.00
_cell.angle_beta   90.00
_cell.angle_gamma   90.00
#
_symmetry.space_group_name_H-M   'P 1'
#
loop_
_entity.id
_entity.type
_entity.pdbx_description
1 polymer ?
#
loop_
_entity_poly.entity_id
_entity_poly.type
_entity_poly.pdbx_seq_one_letter_code
_entity_poly.pdbx_strand_id
1 'polypeptide(L)'
;MWKVWYCRTHGYYRDEERKCEKCIEIMDERSAVRLGKLLSGILRHFPERFGVRMSLEGWVNMDYLARALSRKLRWVRKRHIIALVNSDEKGRYEIRKNMIRARYGHSVNV
;
A
#
# COMPACT_ATOMS: atom_id res chain seq x y z
N MET A 1 -5.37 -16.90 9.43
CA MET A 1 -5.77 -15.80 8.51
C MET A 1 -5.33 -14.50 9.15
N TRP A 2 -4.45 -13.71 8.50
CA TRP A 2 -3.80 -12.56 9.15
C TRP A 2 -4.46 -11.22 8.81
N LYS A 3 -4.36 -10.24 9.72
CA LYS A 3 -4.91 -8.90 9.57
C LYS A 3 -3.81 -7.85 9.66
N VAL A 4 -4.08 -6.64 9.18
CA VAL A 4 -3.18 -5.49 9.40
C VAL A 4 -3.69 -4.69 10.57
N TRP A 5 -2.82 -4.48 11.56
CA TRP A 5 -3.12 -3.78 12.80
C TRP A 5 -2.33 -2.47 12.90
N TYR A 6 -2.80 -1.57 13.76
CA TYR A 6 -2.06 -0.37 14.15
C TYR A 6 -2.29 0.01 15.62
N CYS A 7 -1.21 0.39 16.31
CA CYS A 7 -1.30 1.28 17.46
C CYS A 7 -0.02 2.13 17.58
N ARG A 8 -0.04 3.12 18.50
CA ARG A 8 1.13 3.99 18.72
C ARG A 8 2.35 3.24 19.26
N THR A 9 2.15 2.13 19.97
CA THR A 9 3.24 1.34 20.58
C THR A 9 3.85 0.33 19.61
N HIS A 10 3.01 -0.38 18.85
CA HIS A 10 3.45 -1.47 17.97
C HIS A 10 3.66 -1.03 16.52
N GLY A 11 3.25 0.19 16.15
CA GLY A 11 3.24 0.63 14.76
C GLY A 11 2.26 -0.19 13.91
N TYR A 12 2.54 -0.27 12.61
CA TYR A 12 1.79 -1.14 11.69
C TYR A 12 2.40 -2.54 11.68
N TYR A 13 1.57 -3.57 11.81
CA TYR A 13 2.04 -4.96 11.79
C TYR A 13 0.98 -5.91 11.24
N ARG A 14 1.41 -7.14 10.91
CA ARG A 14 0.53 -8.22 10.45
C ARG A 14 0.49 -9.32 11.50
N ASP A 15 -0.72 -9.74 11.86
CA ASP A 15 -0.92 -10.82 12.82
C ASP A 15 -2.38 -11.31 12.76
N GLU A 16 -2.66 -12.50 13.27
CA GLU A 16 -4.03 -13.00 13.37
C GLU A 16 -4.83 -12.25 14.43
N GLU A 17 -4.17 -11.91 15.53
CA GLU A 17 -4.77 -11.25 16.69
C GLU A 17 -4.09 -9.93 17.05
N ARG A 18 -4.78 -9.13 17.87
CA ARG A 18 -4.25 -7.87 18.37
C ARG A 18 -3.23 -8.12 19.49
N LYS A 19 -2.09 -7.41 19.47
CA LYS A 19 -1.03 -7.53 20.49
C LYS A 19 -1.35 -6.80 21.80
N CYS A 20 -2.23 -5.80 21.76
CA CYS A 20 -2.75 -5.14 22.94
C CYS A 20 -4.14 -4.56 22.67
N GLU A 21 -4.81 -4.10 23.72
CA GLU A 21 -6.16 -3.54 23.66
C GLU A 21 -6.28 -2.29 22.79
N LYS A 22 -5.18 -1.53 22.64
CA LYS A 22 -5.10 -0.31 21.84
C LYS A 22 -4.89 -0.56 20.35
N CYS A 23 -4.59 -1.80 19.96
CA CYS A 23 -4.43 -2.17 18.56
C CYS A 23 -5.78 -2.21 17.85
N ILE A 24 -5.89 -1.42 16.79
CA ILE A 24 -7.06 -1.38 15.92
C ILE A 24 -6.78 -2.14 14.63
N GLU A 25 -7.80 -2.85 14.15
CA GLU A 25 -7.75 -3.49 12.85
C GLU A 25 -7.88 -2.42 11.76
N ILE A 26 -6.95 -2.41 10.81
CA ILE A 26 -6.97 -1.51 9.66
C ILE A 26 -7.57 -2.18 8.42
N MET A 27 -7.30 -3.47 8.22
CA MET A 27 -7.88 -4.29 7.15
C MET A 27 -7.66 -5.79 7.39
N ASP A 28 -8.55 -6.61 6.82
CA ASP A 28 -8.45 -8.07 6.80
C ASP A 28 -7.46 -8.60 5.73
N GLU A 29 -7.14 -9.90 5.78
CA GLU A 29 -6.23 -10.58 4.84
C GLU A 29 -6.66 -10.38 3.38
N ARG A 30 -7.94 -10.62 3.10
CA ARG A 30 -8.49 -10.61 1.74
C ARG A 30 -8.34 -9.24 1.11
N SER A 31 -8.62 -8.20 1.89
CA SER A 31 -8.51 -6.79 1.52
C SER A 31 -7.06 -6.39 1.33
N ALA A 32 -6.17 -6.80 2.23
CA ALA A 32 -4.73 -6.55 2.14
C ALA A 32 -4.11 -7.21 0.89
N VAL A 33 -4.47 -8.46 0.59
CA VAL A 33 -4.00 -9.18 -0.60
C VAL A 33 -4.50 -8.52 -1.88
N ARG A 34 -5.79 -8.15 -1.95
CA ARG A 34 -6.36 -7.46 -3.12
C ARG A 34 -5.70 -6.10 -3.34
N LEU A 35 -5.56 -5.31 -2.28
CA LEU A 35 -4.89 -4.01 -2.34
C LEU A 35 -3.43 -4.17 -2.76
N GLY A 36 -2.70 -5.13 -2.18
CA GLY A 36 -1.29 -5.36 -2.48
C GLY A 36 -1.04 -5.80 -3.92
N LYS A 37 -1.89 -6.69 -4.46
CA LYS A 37 -1.81 -7.09 -5.88
C LYS A 37 -2.01 -5.88 -6.80
N LEU A 38 -3.03 -5.07 -6.55
CA LEU A 38 -3.33 -3.91 -7.38
C LEU A 38 -2.25 -2.82 -7.24
N LEU A 39 -1.80 -2.54 -6.02
CA LEU A 39 -0.73 -1.59 -5.73
C LEU A 39 0.56 -1.99 -6.44
N SER A 40 0.98 -3.25 -6.32
CA SER A 40 2.18 -3.76 -7.00
C SER A 40 2.03 -3.66 -8.52
N GLY A 41 0.85 -3.97 -9.07
CA GLY A 41 0.60 -3.86 -10.51
C GLY A 41 0.75 -2.43 -11.03
N ILE A 42 0.11 -1.47 -10.36
CA ILE A 42 0.19 -0.05 -10.72
C ILE A 42 1.62 0.46 -10.60
N LEU A 43 2.31 0.17 -9.50
CA LEU A 43 3.64 0.71 -9.24
C LEU A 43 4.77 0.04 -10.05
N ARG A 44 4.53 -1.08 -10.70
CA ARG A 44 5.57 -1.82 -11.43
C ARG A 44 5.33 -1.96 -12.93
N HIS A 45 4.07 -1.98 -13.36
CA HIS A 45 3.74 -2.49 -14.70
C HIS A 45 2.84 -1.57 -15.51
N PHE A 46 1.85 -0.91 -14.89
CA PHE A 46 0.80 -0.22 -15.66
C PHE A 46 0.22 1.04 -14.98
N PRO A 47 1.04 2.02 -14.56
CA PRO A 47 0.53 3.22 -13.90
C PRO A 47 -0.46 4.03 -14.78
N GLU A 48 -0.18 4.13 -16.08
CA GLU A 48 -0.99 4.89 -17.04
C GLU A 48 -2.41 4.33 -17.21
N ARG A 49 -2.58 2.99 -17.14
CA ARG A 49 -3.92 2.35 -17.22
C ARG A 49 -4.85 2.78 -16.08
N PHE A 50 -4.29 3.35 -15.02
CA PHE A 50 -5.03 3.84 -13.85
C PHE A 50 -5.06 5.37 -13.78
N GLY A 51 -4.53 6.06 -14.81
CA GLY A 51 -4.43 7.52 -14.83
C GLY A 51 -3.46 8.06 -13.79
N VAL A 52 -2.45 7.26 -13.43
CA VAL A 52 -1.43 7.62 -12.44
C VAL A 52 -0.15 7.97 -13.20
N ARG A 53 0.41 9.15 -12.92
CA ARG A 53 1.72 9.55 -13.43
C ARG A 53 2.82 9.01 -12.52
N MET A 54 3.83 8.42 -13.13
CA MET A 54 5.04 7.92 -12.48
C MET A 54 6.22 8.71 -13.03
N SER A 55 7.14 9.12 -12.18
CA SER A 55 8.38 9.75 -12.63
C SER A 55 9.35 8.69 -13.21
N LEU A 56 10.38 9.14 -13.94
CA LEU A 56 11.68 8.44 -13.95
C LEU A 56 12.08 8.23 -12.48
N GLU A 57 12.87 7.29 -12.01
CA GLU A 57 12.98 6.89 -10.59
C GLU A 57 11.73 6.22 -9.95
N GLY A 58 10.58 6.17 -10.63
CA GLY A 58 9.42 5.36 -10.25
C GLY A 58 8.47 5.96 -9.20
N TRP A 59 8.61 7.24 -8.86
CA TRP A 59 7.80 7.88 -7.82
C TRP A 59 6.39 8.23 -8.31
N VAL A 60 5.41 7.98 -7.45
CA VAL A 60 3.99 8.26 -7.66
C VAL A 60 3.44 9.06 -6.47
N ASN A 61 2.63 10.09 -6.74
CA ASN A 61 1.95 10.83 -5.67
C ASN A 61 0.79 9.99 -5.07
N MET A 62 0.82 9.85 -3.75
CA MET A 62 -0.04 8.92 -3.01
C MET A 62 -1.52 9.32 -3.01
N ASP A 63 -1.85 10.61 -3.17
CA ASP A 63 -3.24 11.07 -3.23
C ASP A 63 -3.89 10.71 -4.57
N TYR A 64 -3.14 10.83 -5.68
CA TYR A 64 -3.60 10.35 -6.98
C TYR A 64 -3.70 8.82 -7.01
N LEU A 65 -2.73 8.13 -6.42
CA LEU A 65 -2.75 6.68 -6.31
C LEU A 65 -3.95 6.18 -5.49
N ALA A 66 -4.24 6.82 -4.36
CA ALA A 66 -5.40 6.47 -3.54
C ALA A 66 -6.71 6.65 -4.31
N ARG A 67 -6.87 7.75 -5.06
CA ARG A 67 -8.02 7.97 -5.94
C ARG A 67 -8.13 6.92 -7.05
N ALA A 68 -7.01 6.53 -7.64
CA ALA A 68 -6.99 5.51 -8.68
C ALA A 68 -7.39 4.13 -8.13
N LEU A 69 -6.84 3.75 -6.97
CA LEU A 69 -7.18 2.51 -6.28
C LEU A 69 -8.64 2.47 -5.83
N SER A 70 -9.17 3.59 -5.31
CA SER A 70 -10.55 3.65 -4.81
C SER A 70 -11.61 3.45 -5.90
N ARG A 71 -11.28 3.70 -7.18
CA ARG A 71 -12.16 3.38 -8.32
C ARG A 71 -12.40 1.87 -8.49
N LYS A 72 -11.45 1.03 -8.06
CA LYS A 72 -11.59 -0.45 -8.10
C LYS A 72 -11.93 -1.03 -6.72
N LEU A 73 -11.39 -0.44 -5.65
CA LEU A 73 -11.55 -0.88 -4.27
C LEU A 73 -12.12 0.28 -3.45
N ARG A 74 -13.45 0.47 -3.46
CA ARG A 74 -14.14 1.65 -2.90
C ARG A 74 -13.78 2.02 -1.46
N TRP A 75 -13.34 1.06 -0.64
CA TRP A 75 -12.95 1.28 0.75
C TRP A 75 -11.54 1.89 0.90
N VAL A 76 -10.70 1.80 -0.15
CA VAL A 76 -9.30 2.20 -0.13
C VAL A 76 -9.18 3.72 0.02
N ARG A 77 -8.27 4.11 0.90
CA ARG A 77 -7.90 5.48 1.27
C ARG A 77 -6.39 5.47 1.50
N LYS A 78 -5.78 6.64 1.53
CA LYS A 78 -4.33 6.82 1.75
C LYS A 78 -3.80 6.02 2.96
N ARG A 79 -4.52 6.06 4.09
CA ARG A 79 -4.18 5.30 5.31
C ARG A 79 -4.04 3.79 5.10
N HIS A 80 -4.82 3.21 4.20
CA HIS A 80 -4.75 1.77 3.91
C HIS A 80 -3.49 1.44 3.10
N ILE A 81 -3.08 2.31 2.18
CA ILE A 81 -1.81 2.17 1.45
C ILE A 81 -0.64 2.25 2.43
N ILE A 82 -0.64 3.26 3.31
CA ILE A 82 0.39 3.44 4.34
C ILE A 82 0.46 2.21 5.26
N ALA A 83 -0.67 1.69 5.73
CA ALA A 83 -0.70 0.52 6.59
C ALA A 83 -0.17 -0.73 5.88
N LEU A 84 -0.55 -0.96 4.62
CA LEU A 84 -0.07 -2.08 3.84
C LEU A 84 1.45 -2.03 3.63
N VAL A 85 1.98 -0.85 3.34
CA VAL A 85 3.41 -0.62 3.08
C VAL A 85 4.24 -0.76 4.35
N ASN A 86 3.84 -0.09 5.43
CA ASN A 86 4.61 -0.13 6.69
C ASN A 86 4.53 -1.49 7.40
N SER A 87 3.52 -2.30 7.09
CA SER A 87 3.42 -3.68 7.56
C SER A 87 4.07 -4.70 6.60
N ASP A 88 4.71 -4.26 5.52
CA ASP A 88 5.39 -5.16 4.57
C ASP A 88 6.80 -5.49 5.03
N GLU A 89 6.97 -6.68 5.61
CA GLU A 89 8.26 -7.20 6.07
C GLU A 89 9.30 -7.36 4.95
N LYS A 90 8.85 -7.50 3.68
CA LYS A 90 9.78 -7.62 2.54
C LYS A 90 10.29 -6.28 2.03
N GLY A 91 9.80 -5.16 2.60
CA GLY A 91 10.21 -3.82 2.22
C GLY A 91 10.03 -3.52 0.72
N ARG A 92 8.98 -4.02 0.07
CA ARG A 92 8.80 -3.90 -1.40
C ARG A 92 8.63 -2.46 -1.87
N TYR A 93 8.26 -1.57 -0.97
CA TYR A 93 7.90 -0.19 -1.27
C TYR A 93 8.74 0.78 -0.47
N GLU A 94 8.79 2.01 -0.96
CA GLU A 94 9.41 3.14 -0.29
C GLU A 94 8.43 4.31 -0.28
N ILE A 95 8.33 5.00 0.85
CA ILE A 95 7.52 6.21 1.00
C ILE A 95 8.46 7.38 1.34
N ARG A 96 8.35 8.47 0.58
CA ARG A 96 9.05 9.73 0.85
C ARG A 96 8.05 10.88 0.80
N LYS A 97 7.79 11.51 1.95
CA LYS A 97 6.73 12.53 2.08
C LYS A 97 5.39 11.99 1.55
N ASN A 98 4.88 12.54 0.45
CA ASN A 98 3.63 12.14 -0.19
C ASN A 98 3.84 11.25 -1.43
N MET A 99 5.06 10.74 -1.63
CA MET A 99 5.40 9.93 -2.78
C MET A 99 5.61 8.48 -2.35
N ILE A 100 5.27 7.55 -3.25
CA ILE A 100 5.48 6.12 -3.09
C ILE A 100 6.06 5.54 -4.37
N ARG A 101 6.97 4.57 -4.23
CA ARG A 101 7.46 3.74 -5.35
C ARG A 101 7.62 2.28 -4.93
N ALA A 102 7.68 1.39 -5.90
CA ALA A 102 8.24 0.06 -5.66
C ALA A 102 9.77 0.16 -5.64
N ARG A 103 10.45 -0.67 -4.82
CA ARG A 103 11.92 -0.70 -4.79
C ARG A 103 12.52 -1.50 -5.94
N TYR A 104 11.76 -2.44 -6.51
CA TYR A 104 12.22 -3.37 -7.54
C TYR A 104 11.05 -3.95 -8.33
N GLY A 105 11.38 -4.60 -9.45
CA GLY A 105 10.45 -5.36 -10.28
C GLY A 105 9.65 -4.53 -11.28
N HIS A 106 10.17 -3.36 -11.68
CA HIS A 106 9.55 -2.54 -12.73
C HIS A 106 9.74 -3.21 -14.09
N SER A 107 8.66 -3.24 -14.87
CA SER A 107 8.68 -3.60 -16.29
C SER A 107 8.44 -2.38 -17.20
N VAL A 108 8.38 -1.20 -16.60
CA VAL A 108 8.29 0.09 -17.27
C VAL A 108 9.62 0.83 -17.04
N ASN A 109 10.01 1.71 -17.97
CA ASN A 109 11.22 2.49 -17.81
C ASN A 109 11.06 3.48 -16.64
N VAL A 110 11.82 3.23 -15.58
CA VAL A 110 11.99 4.09 -14.40
C VAL A 110 13.46 4.36 -14.21
#